data_AF-A0A7J8QNA1-F1
#
_entry.id   AF-A0A7J8QNA1-F1
#
_cell.length_a   1.000
_cell.length_b   1.000
_cell.length_c   1.000
_cell.angle_alpha   90.00
_cell.angle_beta   90.00
_cell.angle_gamma   90.00
#
_symmetry.space_group_name_H-M   'P 1'
#
loop_
_entity.id
_entity.type
_entity.pdbx_description
1 polymer ?
#
loop_
_entity_poly.entity_id
_entity_poly.type
_entity_poly.pdbx_seq_one_letter_code
_entity_poly.pdbx_strand_id
1 'polypeptide(L)'
;MEPRVSDFGLATLMEPDKTHVSTLVAGTFGYLAPEYFDTGRATAKGDVYSFGVVLLELLTGKKATDEAFLEEGTKLVTWVRLHQHISILAIHHFTIIVLIFEQVKGVVEERREEYVVDNSLVSCPVDEVNKTFNIALMCLETDPSKRPTMAEVVKMLEQIKSDKL
;
A
#
# COMPACT_ATOMS: atom_id res chain seq x y z
N MET A 1 19.03 7.37 -7.90
CA MET A 1 18.34 6.82 -9.09
C MET A 1 17.02 7.57 -9.24
N GLU A 2 16.58 7.83 -10.47
CA GLU A 2 15.29 8.47 -10.74
C GLU A 2 14.28 7.41 -11.22
N PRO A 3 13.09 7.32 -10.61
CA PRO A 3 12.07 6.36 -11.04
C PRO A 3 11.52 6.75 -12.41
N ARG A 4 11.26 5.75 -13.26
CA ARG A 4 10.66 5.90 -14.60
C ARG A 4 9.55 4.89 -14.79
N VAL A 5 8.40 5.33 -15.28
CA VAL A 5 7.30 4.44 -15.65
C VAL A 5 7.55 3.91 -17.06
N SER A 6 7.35 2.62 -17.26
CA SER A 6 7.55 1.92 -18.53
C SER A 6 6.49 0.84 -18.71
N ASP A 7 6.46 0.23 -19.89
CA ASP A 7 5.48 -0.78 -20.31
C ASP A 7 4.03 -0.25 -20.36
N PHE A 8 3.68 0.31 -21.52
CA PHE A 8 2.35 0.82 -21.81
C PHE A 8 1.51 -0.17 -22.63
N GLY A 9 1.84 -1.48 -22.60
CA GLY A 9 1.18 -2.50 -23.43
C GLY A 9 -0.32 -2.68 -23.15
N LEU A 10 -0.78 -2.30 -21.95
CA LEU A 10 -2.19 -2.30 -21.55
C LEU A 10 -2.78 -0.89 -21.40
N ALA A 11 -2.00 0.16 -21.69
CA ALA A 11 -2.48 1.53 -21.58
C ALA A 11 -3.59 1.78 -22.61
N THR A 12 -4.63 2.49 -22.19
CA THR A 12 -5.77 2.82 -23.05
C THR A 12 -6.00 4.33 -23.07
N LEU A 13 -6.38 4.86 -24.23
CA LEU A 13 -6.66 6.28 -24.39
C LEU A 13 -8.12 6.56 -24.01
N MET A 14 -8.32 7.51 -23.11
CA MET A 14 -9.65 7.99 -22.72
C MET A 14 -9.90 9.37 -23.35
N GLU A 15 -11.05 9.54 -23.97
CA GLU A 15 -11.49 10.84 -24.49
C GLU A 15 -11.80 11.81 -23.33
N PRO A 16 -11.57 13.13 -23.47
CA PRO A 16 -11.71 14.08 -22.36
C PRO A 16 -13.10 14.18 -21.74
N ASP A 17 -14.14 13.84 -22.50
CA ASP A 17 -15.55 13.86 -22.08
C ASP A 17 -16.01 12.53 -21.46
N LYS A 18 -15.16 11.50 -21.49
CA LYS A 18 -15.47 10.18 -20.92
C LYS A 18 -14.89 10.03 -19.52
N THR A 19 -15.64 9.33 -18.68
CA THR A 19 -15.24 9.01 -17.29
C THR A 19 -14.55 7.67 -17.17
N HIS A 20 -14.67 6.80 -18.18
CA HIS A 20 -14.10 5.46 -18.20
C HIS A 20 -13.91 4.96 -19.63
N VAL A 21 -13.10 3.92 -19.77
CA VAL A 21 -12.98 3.09 -20.98
C VAL A 21 -13.36 1.67 -20.62
N SER A 22 -14.34 1.10 -21.31
CA SER A 22 -14.69 -0.32 -21.14
C SER A 22 -13.68 -1.19 -21.88
N THR A 23 -13.06 -2.13 -21.18
CA THR A 23 -12.06 -3.06 -21.71
C THR A 23 -12.34 -4.47 -21.21
N LEU A 24 -11.69 -5.47 -21.81
CA LEU A 24 -11.52 -6.74 -21.11
C LEU A 24 -10.66 -6.46 -19.86
N VAL A 25 -11.02 -7.10 -18.74
CA VAL A 25 -10.21 -7.00 -17.52
C VAL A 25 -8.83 -7.58 -17.82
N ALA A 26 -7.83 -6.72 -17.76
CA ALA A 26 -6.43 -7.04 -18.00
C ALA A 26 -5.54 -6.29 -17.01
N GLY A 27 -4.47 -6.95 -16.56
CA GLY A 27 -3.48 -6.41 -15.62
C GLY A 27 -3.05 -7.45 -14.59
N THR A 28 -2.19 -7.05 -13.67
CA THR A 28 -1.63 -7.94 -12.66
C THR A 28 -2.54 -8.05 -11.44
N PHE A 29 -2.90 -9.28 -11.06
CA PHE A 29 -3.70 -9.54 -9.86
C PHE A 29 -3.03 -8.96 -8.61
N GLY A 30 -3.83 -8.46 -7.66
CA GLY A 30 -3.34 -7.74 -6.47
C GLY A 30 -3.23 -6.22 -6.65
N TYR A 31 -3.00 -5.74 -7.88
CA TYR A 31 -2.96 -4.30 -8.21
C TYR A 31 -4.30 -3.77 -8.72
N LEU A 32 -5.13 -4.64 -9.31
CA LEU A 32 -6.39 -4.23 -9.91
C LEU A 32 -7.34 -3.61 -8.89
N ALA A 33 -7.88 -2.44 -9.24
CA ALA A 33 -8.95 -1.80 -8.50
C ALA A 33 -10.21 -2.71 -8.50
N PRO A 34 -10.90 -2.84 -7.35
CA PRO A 34 -12.02 -3.78 -7.23
C PRO A 34 -13.14 -3.46 -8.23
N GLU A 35 -13.47 -2.20 -8.45
CA GLU A 35 -14.51 -1.81 -9.39
C GLU A 35 -14.15 -2.10 -10.85
N TYR A 36 -12.85 -2.11 -11.19
CA TYR A 36 -12.40 -2.48 -12.53
C TYR A 36 -12.55 -3.99 -12.75
N PHE A 37 -12.23 -4.79 -11.72
CA PHE A 37 -12.43 -6.24 -11.77
C PHE A 37 -13.91 -6.60 -11.99
N ASP A 38 -14.82 -5.90 -11.31
CA ASP A 38 -16.26 -6.19 -11.38
C ASP A 38 -16.91 -5.69 -12.68
N THR A 39 -16.46 -4.54 -13.20
CA THR A 39 -17.17 -3.85 -14.29
C THR A 39 -16.43 -3.83 -15.63
N GLY A 40 -15.13 -4.13 -15.65
CA GLY A 40 -14.27 -3.96 -16.83
C GLY A 40 -14.09 -2.49 -17.24
N ARG A 41 -14.40 -1.52 -16.36
CA ARG A 41 -14.27 -0.08 -16.66
C ARG A 41 -12.94 0.47 -16.15
N ALA A 42 -11.99 0.66 -17.05
CA ALA A 42 -10.73 1.32 -16.75
C ALA A 42 -10.98 2.82 -16.52
N THR A 43 -10.40 3.37 -15.44
CA THR A 43 -10.52 4.78 -15.07
C THR A 43 -9.22 5.29 -14.49
N ALA A 44 -9.00 6.62 -14.54
CA ALA A 44 -7.86 7.24 -13.86
C ALA A 44 -7.87 6.98 -12.32
N LYS A 45 -9.04 6.75 -11.71
CA LYS A 45 -9.15 6.39 -10.29
C LYS A 45 -8.74 4.94 -10.02
N GLY A 46 -8.86 4.07 -11.01
CA GLY A 46 -8.29 2.72 -10.97
C GLY A 46 -6.77 2.76 -10.92
N ASP A 47 -6.13 3.65 -11.70
CA ASP A 47 -4.67 3.85 -11.65
C ASP A 47 -4.21 4.39 -10.29
N VAL A 48 -4.99 5.29 -9.67
CA VAL A 48 -4.72 5.77 -8.29
C VAL A 48 -4.72 4.61 -7.30
N TYR A 49 -5.69 3.69 -7.40
CA TYR A 49 -5.72 2.50 -6.55
C TYR A 49 -4.47 1.63 -6.75
N SER A 50 -4.13 1.32 -8.00
CA SER A 50 -2.93 0.54 -8.34
C SER A 50 -1.66 1.20 -7.78
N PHE A 51 -1.56 2.52 -7.84
CA PHE A 51 -0.46 3.27 -7.24
C PHE A 51 -0.44 3.16 -5.71
N GLY A 52 -1.60 3.19 -5.06
CA GLY A 52 -1.72 2.93 -3.62
C GLY A 52 -1.18 1.54 -3.21
N VAL A 53 -1.39 0.52 -4.05
CA VAL A 53 -0.81 -0.81 -3.85
C VAL A 53 0.72 -0.76 -3.95
N VAL A 54 1.27 -0.04 -4.95
CA VAL A 54 2.72 0.15 -5.08
C VAL A 54 3.30 0.88 -3.86
N LEU A 55 2.62 1.90 -3.33
CA LEU A 55 3.06 2.56 -2.10
C LEU A 55 3.11 1.59 -0.92
N LEU A 56 2.10 0.72 -0.75
CA LEU A 56 2.13 -0.31 0.30
C LEU A 56 3.27 -1.32 0.07
N GLU A 57 3.51 -1.75 -1.17
CA GLU A 57 4.63 -2.66 -1.50
C GLU A 57 5.98 -2.03 -1.11
N LEU A 58 6.17 -0.73 -1.38
CA LEU A 58 7.39 0.00 -0.97
C LEU A 58 7.50 0.16 0.55
N LEU A 59 6.39 0.41 1.25
CA LEU A 59 6.38 0.60 2.70
C LEU A 59 6.56 -0.71 3.47
N THR A 60 6.06 -1.82 2.93
CA THR A 60 6.04 -3.14 3.58
C THR A 60 7.20 -4.04 3.15
N GLY A 61 7.80 -3.77 1.99
CA GLY A 61 8.78 -4.65 1.34
C GLY A 61 8.16 -5.94 0.78
N LYS A 62 6.83 -6.07 0.81
CA LYS A 62 6.09 -7.28 0.39
C LYS A 62 5.45 -7.08 -0.96
N LYS A 63 5.64 -8.05 -1.86
CA LYS A 63 5.03 -7.99 -3.18
C LYS A 63 3.51 -8.15 -3.09
N ALA A 64 2.74 -7.34 -3.81
CA ALA A 64 1.29 -7.49 -3.84
C ALA A 64 0.82 -8.83 -4.42
N THR A 65 1.69 -9.52 -5.18
CA THR A 65 1.50 -10.85 -5.77
C THR A 65 2.23 -11.96 -5.01
N ASP A 66 2.66 -11.72 -3.76
CA ASP A 66 3.29 -12.75 -2.94
C ASP A 66 2.38 -13.98 -2.80
N GLU A 67 2.96 -15.17 -2.93
CA GLU A 67 2.23 -16.45 -2.87
C GLU A 67 1.53 -16.63 -1.51
N ALA A 68 2.13 -16.11 -0.43
CA ALA A 68 1.51 -16.16 0.90
C ALA A 68 0.11 -15.51 0.91
N PHE A 69 -0.07 -14.40 0.19
CA PHE A 69 -1.38 -13.76 0.10
C PHE A 69 -2.37 -14.58 -0.72
N LEU A 70 -1.90 -15.26 -1.77
CA LEU A 70 -2.73 -16.10 -2.63
C LEU A 70 -3.21 -17.35 -1.89
N GLU A 71 -2.31 -18.02 -1.16
CA GLU A 71 -2.64 -19.23 -0.39
C GLU A 71 -3.63 -18.95 0.73
N GLU A 72 -3.51 -17.79 1.38
CA GLU A 72 -4.46 -17.33 2.40
C GLU A 72 -5.75 -16.74 1.82
N GLY A 73 -5.86 -16.60 0.49
CA GLY A 73 -7.01 -15.98 -0.18
C GLY A 73 -7.18 -14.50 0.17
N THR A 74 -6.11 -13.84 0.60
CA THR A 74 -6.10 -12.42 0.98
C THR A 74 -5.36 -11.57 -0.06
N LYS A 75 -5.31 -10.26 0.15
CA LYS A 75 -4.55 -9.31 -0.67
C LYS A 75 -3.68 -8.49 0.28
N LEU A 76 -2.54 -7.98 -0.21
CA LEU A 76 -1.68 -7.06 0.57
C LEU A 76 -2.48 -5.93 1.23
N VAL A 77 -3.42 -5.32 0.50
CA VAL A 77 -4.32 -4.26 1.00
C VAL A 77 -5.17 -4.73 2.19
N THR A 78 -5.74 -5.92 2.09
CA THR A 78 -6.56 -6.51 3.16
C THR A 78 -5.71 -6.86 4.37
N TRP A 79 -4.54 -7.48 4.15
CA TRP A 79 -3.59 -7.80 5.20
C TRP A 79 -3.15 -6.54 5.95
N VAL A 80 -2.76 -5.48 5.24
CA VAL A 80 -2.39 -4.19 5.85
C VAL A 80 -3.54 -3.63 6.70
N ARG A 81 -4.77 -3.62 6.17
CA ARG A 81 -5.94 -3.09 6.91
C ARG A 81 -6.24 -3.88 8.19
N LEU A 82 -6.04 -5.19 8.18
CA LEU A 82 -6.22 -6.04 9.35
C LEU A 82 -5.13 -5.79 10.41
N HIS A 83 -3.91 -5.51 9.98
CA HIS A 83 -2.76 -5.32 10.86
C HIS A 83 -2.48 -3.85 11.23
N GLN A 84 -3.19 -2.88 10.64
CA GLN A 84 -3.01 -1.44 10.92
C GLN A 84 -3.25 -1.08 12.41
N HIS A 85 -4.15 -1.81 13.08
CA HIS A 85 -4.43 -1.60 14.50
C HIS A 85 -3.38 -2.23 15.42
N ILE A 86 -2.57 -3.16 14.90
CA ILE A 86 -1.56 -3.89 15.66
C ILE A 86 -0.24 -3.09 15.69
N SER A 87 0.07 -2.31 14.66
CA SER A 87 1.35 -1.56 14.56
C SER A 87 1.46 -0.34 15.49
N ILE A 88 0.36 0.36 15.81
CA ILE A 88 0.38 1.46 16.80
C ILE A 88 0.59 0.93 18.23
N LEU A 89 0.00 -0.22 18.54
CA LEU A 89 0.24 -0.92 19.81
C LEU A 89 1.62 -1.56 19.85
N ALA A 90 2.16 -2.02 18.72
CA ALA A 90 3.50 -2.59 18.66
C ALA A 90 4.58 -1.58 19.03
N ILE A 91 4.46 -0.27 18.79
CA ILE A 91 5.46 0.71 19.25
C ILE A 91 5.41 0.90 20.78
N HIS A 92 4.22 0.91 21.39
CA HIS A 92 4.08 0.97 22.85
C HIS A 92 4.42 -0.35 23.55
N HIS A 93 4.10 -1.49 22.92
CA HIS A 93 4.52 -2.80 23.38
C HIS A 93 5.97 -3.11 23.03
N PHE A 94 6.61 -2.44 22.06
CA PHE A 94 8.02 -2.68 21.70
C PHE A 94 8.93 -2.40 22.90
N THR A 95 8.61 -1.36 23.68
CA THR A 95 9.37 -1.05 24.89
C THR A 95 9.13 -2.08 26.00
N ILE A 96 7.92 -2.63 26.11
CA ILE A 96 7.55 -3.57 27.20
C ILE A 96 7.91 -5.02 26.84
N ILE A 97 7.65 -5.47 25.61
CA ILE A 97 7.95 -6.80 25.09
C ILE A 97 9.46 -6.98 24.95
N VAL A 98 10.23 -6.02 24.42
CA VAL A 98 11.71 -6.15 24.35
C VAL A 98 12.34 -6.22 25.76
N LEU A 99 11.81 -5.50 26.75
CA LEU A 99 12.26 -5.59 28.15
C LEU A 99 11.89 -6.92 28.81
N ILE A 100 10.73 -7.50 28.49
CA ILE A 100 10.30 -8.79 29.04
C ILE A 100 11.00 -9.96 28.33
N PHE A 101 11.32 -9.83 27.04
CA PHE A 101 11.93 -10.89 26.23
C PHE A 101 13.39 -11.19 26.60
N GLU A 102 14.15 -10.22 27.11
CA GLU A 102 15.48 -10.51 27.69
C GLU A 102 15.42 -11.38 28.95
N GLN A 103 14.29 -11.39 29.67
CA GLN A 103 14.15 -12.13 30.93
C GLN A 103 13.46 -13.49 30.78
N VAL A 104 12.87 -13.80 29.60
CA VAL A 104 12.12 -15.06 29.37
C VAL A 104 12.61 -15.75 28.10
N LYS A 105 13.88 -16.15 28.06
CA LYS A 105 14.35 -17.18 27.11
C LYS A 105 13.85 -18.55 27.58
N GLY A 106 12.69 -19.00 27.11
CA GLY A 106 12.22 -20.33 27.51
C GLY A 106 11.07 -20.95 26.74
N VAL A 107 9.99 -20.24 26.44
CA VAL A 107 8.78 -20.86 25.86
C VAL A 107 7.99 -19.84 25.05
N VAL A 108 8.37 -19.57 23.81
CA VAL A 108 7.45 -19.02 22.81
C VAL A 108 7.80 -19.66 21.47
N GLU A 109 6.88 -20.48 20.99
CA GLU A 109 6.81 -20.92 19.60
C GLU A 109 6.88 -19.67 18.73
N GLU A 110 7.85 -19.63 17.80
CA GLU A 110 8.25 -18.47 16.99
C GLU A 110 7.08 -17.92 16.17
N ARG A 111 6.15 -17.22 16.82
CA ARG A 111 5.20 -16.35 16.15
C ARG A 111 6.02 -15.18 15.67
N ARG A 112 6.48 -15.26 14.42
CA ARG A 112 7.02 -14.11 13.69
C ARG A 112 5.99 -12.99 13.84
N GLU A 113 6.30 -11.99 14.65
CA GLU A 113 5.55 -10.75 14.65
C GLU A 113 5.72 -10.16 13.25
N GLU A 114 4.65 -10.18 12.47
CA GLU A 114 4.69 -9.68 11.11
C GLU A 114 4.50 -8.16 11.17
N TYR A 115 5.62 -7.44 11.07
CA TYR A 115 5.60 -5.99 11.05
C TYR A 115 5.12 -5.49 9.68
N VAL A 116 4.23 -4.49 9.69
CA VAL A 116 3.65 -3.89 8.48
C VAL A 116 4.67 -3.05 7.72
N VAL A 117 5.66 -2.49 8.40
CA VAL A 117 6.69 -1.65 7.81
C VAL A 117 7.95 -2.48 7.55
N ASP A 118 8.56 -2.29 6.39
CA ASP A 118 9.82 -2.93 6.02
C ASP A 118 10.92 -2.60 7.05
N ASN A 119 11.49 -3.65 7.64
CA ASN A 119 12.55 -3.55 8.64
C ASN A 119 13.82 -2.86 8.12
N SER A 120 14.01 -2.72 6.80
CA SER A 120 15.13 -2.00 6.19
C SER A 120 14.96 -0.47 6.23
N LEU A 121 13.76 0.03 6.56
CA LEU A 121 13.46 1.45 6.71
C LEU A 121 13.97 2.06 8.04
N VAL A 122 14.95 1.43 8.71
CA VAL A 122 15.51 1.82 10.03
C VAL A 122 15.90 3.30 10.13
N SER A 123 16.25 3.93 9.01
CA SER A 123 16.67 5.34 8.95
C SER A 123 15.57 6.33 8.54
N CYS A 124 14.36 5.85 8.23
CA CYS A 124 13.26 6.70 7.78
C CYS A 124 12.51 7.29 8.98
N PRO A 125 12.22 8.61 9.01
CA PRO A 125 11.41 9.19 10.07
C PRO A 125 10.01 8.58 10.12
N VAL A 126 9.61 8.14 11.31
CA VAL A 126 8.30 7.47 11.54
C VAL A 126 7.12 8.34 11.07
N ASP A 127 7.23 9.67 11.21
CA ASP A 127 6.21 10.60 10.73
C ASP A 127 6.03 10.57 9.21
N GLU A 128 7.12 10.48 8.44
CA GLU A 128 7.08 10.38 6.98
C GLU A 128 6.47 9.06 6.53
N VAL A 129 6.84 7.97 7.20
CA VAL A 129 6.25 6.64 6.97
C VAL A 129 4.75 6.69 7.22
N ASN A 130 4.30 7.24 8.36
CA ASN A 130 2.89 7.36 8.70
C ASN A 130 2.10 8.24 7.71
N LYS A 131 2.65 9.40 7.32
CA LYS A 131 2.04 10.27 6.32
C LYS A 131 1.91 9.55 4.97
N THR A 132 2.96 8.84 4.54
CA THR A 132 2.93 8.06 3.29
C THR A 132 1.93 6.91 3.37
N PHE A 133 1.83 6.25 4.53
CA PHE A 133 0.84 5.20 4.79
C PHE A 133 -0.59 5.73 4.65
N ASN A 134 -0.87 6.90 5.23
CA ASN A 134 -2.18 7.54 5.11
C ASN A 134 -2.53 7.89 3.65
N ILE A 135 -1.56 8.41 2.88
CA ILE A 135 -1.76 8.67 1.44
C ILE A 135 -2.07 7.37 0.71
N ALA A 136 -1.34 6.28 0.97
CA ALA A 136 -1.60 4.98 0.38
C ALA A 136 -3.01 4.48 0.71
N LEU A 137 -3.44 4.59 1.97
CA LEU A 137 -4.78 4.18 2.40
C LEU A 137 -5.89 5.02 1.73
N MET A 138 -5.69 6.34 1.56
CA MET A 138 -6.62 7.19 0.80
C MET A 138 -6.73 6.77 -0.67
N CYS A 139 -5.62 6.37 -1.29
CA CYS A 139 -5.63 5.86 -2.66
C CYS A 139 -6.36 4.51 -2.79
N LEU A 140 -6.39 3.73 -1.71
CA LEU A 140 -6.97 2.38 -1.66
C LEU A 140 -8.44 2.36 -1.22
N GLU A 141 -9.09 3.52 -1.06
CA GLU A 141 -10.52 3.61 -0.78
C GLU A 141 -11.34 2.76 -1.75
N THR A 142 -12.33 2.02 -1.22
CA THR A 142 -13.16 1.13 -2.03
C THR A 142 -14.06 1.92 -2.97
N ASP A 143 -14.55 3.09 -2.53
CA ASP A 143 -15.27 4.04 -3.36
C ASP A 143 -14.27 4.91 -4.17
N PRO A 144 -14.23 4.79 -5.51
CA PRO A 144 -13.31 5.56 -6.36
C PRO A 144 -13.46 7.07 -6.21
N SER A 145 -14.63 7.55 -5.80
CA SER A 145 -14.93 8.98 -5.64
C SER A 145 -14.19 9.60 -4.46
N LYS A 146 -13.85 8.79 -3.45
CA LYS A 146 -13.13 9.23 -2.24
C LYS A 146 -11.61 9.24 -2.42
N ARG A 147 -11.10 8.52 -3.42
CA ARG A 147 -9.68 8.52 -3.74
C ARG A 147 -9.27 9.93 -4.17
N PRO A 148 -8.06 10.40 -3.87
CA PRO A 148 -7.51 11.62 -4.47
C PRO A 148 -7.30 11.46 -5.98
N THR A 149 -7.00 12.55 -6.68
CA THR A 149 -6.43 12.52 -8.04
C THR A 149 -4.92 12.27 -7.96
N MET A 150 -4.31 11.76 -9.03
CA MET A 150 -2.85 11.57 -9.03
C MET A 150 -2.07 12.89 -8.82
N ALA A 151 -2.60 14.02 -9.29
CA ALA A 151 -2.01 15.33 -9.03
C ALA A 151 -2.03 15.70 -7.53
N GLU A 152 -3.14 15.42 -6.84
CA GLU A 152 -3.22 15.61 -5.39
C GLU A 152 -2.29 14.66 -4.64
N VAL A 153 -2.17 13.40 -5.08
CA VAL A 153 -1.23 12.42 -4.51
C VAL A 153 0.20 12.91 -4.60
N VAL A 154 0.62 13.39 -5.78
CA VAL A 154 1.97 13.97 -5.97
C VAL A 154 2.18 15.15 -5.04
N LYS A 155 1.23 16.08 -4.97
CA LYS A 155 1.32 17.25 -4.08
C LYS A 155 1.47 16.84 -2.61
N MET A 156 0.72 15.84 -2.14
CA MET A 156 0.82 15.35 -0.77
C MET A 156 2.19 14.71 -0.50
N LEU A 157 2.72 13.92 -1.45
CA LEU A 157 4.04 13.31 -1.33
C LEU A 157 5.18 14.35 -1.33
N GLU A 158 5.07 15.41 -2.13
CA GLU A 158 6.02 16.52 -2.16
C GLU A 158 6.07 17.30 -0.83
N GLN A 159 4.91 17.44 -0.16
CA GLN A 159 4.83 18.09 1.14
C GLN A 159 5.59 17.30 2.22
N ILE A 160 5.49 15.98 2.23
CA ILE A 160 6.25 15.11 3.16
C ILE A 160 7.76 15.36 3.04
N LYS A 161 8.26 15.52 1.80
CA LYS A 161 9.67 15.78 1.54
C LYS A 161 10.11 17.19 1.93
N SER A 162 9.20 18.15 1.89
CA SER A 162 9.50 19.58 2.07
C SER A 162 9.55 20.01 3.54
N ASP A 163 8.99 19.22 4.47
CA ASP A 163 9.09 19.43 5.93
C ASP A 163 10.54 19.32 6.47
N LYS A 164 11.51 19.01 5.59
CA LYS A 164 12.95 18.88 5.87
C LYS A 164 13.83 20.07 5.43
N LEU A 165 13.23 21.15 4.89
CA LEU A 165 13.96 22.36 4.45
C LEU A 165 13.77 23.55 5.39
#